data_AF-A0A6N8BTQ8-F1
#
_entry.id   AF-A0A6N8BTQ8-F1
#
_cell.length_a   1.000
_cell.length_b   1.000
_cell.length_c   1.000
_cell.angle_alpha   90.00
_cell.angle_beta   90.00
_cell.angle_gamma   90.00
#
_symmetry.space_group_name_H-M   'P 1'
#
loop_
_entity.id
_entity.type
_entity.pdbx_description
1 polymer ?
#
loop_
_entity_poly.entity_id
_entity_poly.type
_entity_poly.pdbx_seq_one_letter_code
_entity_poly.pdbx_strand_id
1 'polypeptide(L)'
;MKLEGLLREVSGREAQFFVRAMTLHPLNPKAEVGNGTFYFSIRRQISEDTAARVGVHGTASILETVVGPAGELVYLGMRFSRHVTVRQLRSGKRIPWCDEYNRMSSVLLAPARPDTCHDLRTMLGTYSKESAPHTRIIDISEGGACICMPEELAMPPFGGDATYLFFLHPNILPATIPPYVFLAKRAGFGKTVESEGVAVRLRFQEELDWNARRTRLHWLNVRGGSPRLRQCLLHYPDQLQDSENSA
;
A
#
# COMPACT_ATOMS: atom_id res chain seq x y z
N MET A 1 -28.58 -1.09 0.24
CA MET A 1 -28.32 0.22 -0.37
C MET A 1 -26.99 0.76 0.16
N LYS A 2 -26.21 1.42 -0.69
CA LYS A 2 -24.98 2.15 -0.34
C LYS A 2 -25.19 3.62 -0.74
N LEU A 3 -24.84 4.53 0.16
CA LEU A 3 -24.92 5.96 -0.08
C LEU A 3 -23.54 6.58 0.02
N GLU A 4 -23.26 7.54 -0.85
CA GLU A 4 -22.03 8.33 -0.85
C GLU A 4 -22.39 9.81 -0.78
N GLY A 5 -21.64 10.58 0.01
CA GLY A 5 -22.10 11.90 0.42
C GLY A 5 -21.12 12.65 1.29
N LEU A 6 -21.60 13.77 1.85
CA LEU A 6 -20.84 14.64 2.75
C LEU A 6 -21.51 14.76 4.10
N LEU A 7 -20.71 14.79 5.17
CA LEU A 7 -21.17 15.18 6.49
C LEU A 7 -21.14 16.70 6.66
N ARG A 8 -22.22 17.25 7.22
CA ARG A 8 -22.40 18.66 7.57
C ARG A 8 -23.04 18.78 8.95
N GLU A 9 -22.99 19.98 9.52
CA GLU A 9 -23.67 20.33 10.78
C GLU A 9 -23.36 19.34 11.92
N VAL A 10 -22.08 19.02 12.08
CA VAL A 10 -21.63 18.01 13.05
C VAL A 10 -21.73 18.58 14.46
N SER A 11 -22.54 17.96 15.31
CA SER A 11 -22.69 18.28 16.73
C SER A 11 -22.54 17.02 17.58
N GLY A 12 -21.40 16.88 18.24
CA GLY A 12 -21.09 15.68 19.02
C GLY A 12 -21.06 14.41 18.15
N ARG A 13 -22.10 13.58 18.27
CA ARG A 13 -22.26 12.33 17.50
C ARG A 13 -23.36 12.44 16.43
N GLU A 14 -23.94 13.62 16.24
CA GLU A 14 -24.99 13.83 15.26
C GLU A 14 -24.47 14.67 14.10
N ALA A 15 -24.91 14.37 12.90
CA ALA A 15 -24.59 15.14 11.71
C ALA A 15 -25.66 14.94 10.63
N GLN A 16 -25.72 15.88 9.70
CA GLN A 16 -26.45 15.71 8.45
C GLN A 16 -25.54 15.05 7.41
N PHE A 17 -26.00 13.95 6.84
CA PHE A 17 -25.37 13.30 5.70
C PHE A 17 -26.10 13.68 4.42
N PHE A 18 -25.49 14.56 3.63
CA PHE A 18 -25.99 14.97 2.32
C PHE A 18 -25.63 13.92 1.27
N VAL A 19 -26.64 13.34 0.64
CA VAL A 19 -26.49 12.29 -0.35
C VAL A 19 -26.06 12.89 -1.69
N ARG A 20 -25.02 12.31 -2.29
CA ARG A 20 -24.50 12.69 -3.62
C ARG A 20 -24.65 11.56 -4.63
N ALA A 21 -24.54 10.32 -4.18
CA ALA A 21 -24.76 9.15 -5.00
C ALA A 21 -25.42 8.04 -4.17
N MET A 22 -26.20 7.22 -4.85
CA MET A 22 -26.91 6.09 -4.27
C MET A 22 -26.74 4.88 -5.19
N THR A 23 -26.38 3.74 -4.60
CA THR A 23 -26.32 2.45 -5.27
C THR A 23 -27.23 1.47 -4.54
N LEU A 24 -28.16 0.86 -5.27
CA LEU A 24 -28.98 -0.22 -4.75
C LEU A 24 -28.19 -1.52 -4.77
N HIS A 25 -28.22 -2.23 -3.66
CA HIS A 25 -27.63 -3.56 -3.53
C HIS A 25 -28.75 -4.56 -3.24
N PRO A 26 -28.54 -5.86 -3.52
CA PRO A 26 -29.50 -6.90 -3.17
C PRO A 26 -29.97 -6.77 -1.73
N LEU A 27 -31.24 -7.12 -1.48
CA LEU A 27 -31.83 -7.09 -0.16
C LEU A 27 -31.00 -7.90 0.83
N ASN A 28 -30.56 -7.24 1.91
CA ASN A 28 -29.96 -7.92 3.05
C ASN A 28 -31.07 -8.16 4.09
N PRO A 29 -31.60 -9.38 4.24
CA PRO A 29 -32.71 -9.67 5.14
C PRO A 29 -32.35 -9.47 6.63
N LYS A 30 -31.07 -9.29 6.96
CA LYS A 30 -30.59 -9.02 8.32
C LYS A 30 -30.38 -7.52 8.61
N ALA A 31 -30.70 -6.64 7.65
CA ALA A 31 -30.54 -5.21 7.86
C ALA A 31 -31.65 -4.68 8.78
N GLU A 32 -31.26 -4.07 9.89
CA GLU A 32 -32.21 -3.39 10.77
C GLU A 32 -32.70 -2.07 10.14
N VAL A 33 -34.00 -1.83 10.22
CA VAL A 33 -34.61 -0.60 9.76
C VAL A 33 -34.12 0.58 10.61
N GLY A 34 -33.76 1.68 9.97
CA GLY A 34 -33.28 2.89 10.66
C GLY A 34 -31.84 2.82 11.16
N ASN A 35 -31.10 1.76 10.84
CA ASN A 35 -29.67 1.64 11.15
C ASN A 35 -28.85 1.39 9.88
N GLY A 36 -27.58 1.80 9.93
CA GLY A 36 -26.62 1.56 8.85
C GLY A 36 -25.20 1.46 9.37
N THR A 37 -24.31 0.95 8.52
CA THR A 37 -22.86 1.03 8.73
C THR A 37 -22.29 2.20 7.93
N PHE A 38 -21.28 2.85 8.49
CA PHE A 38 -20.56 3.92 7.81
C PHE A 38 -19.08 3.58 7.71
N TYR A 39 -18.44 4.18 6.71
CA TYR A 39 -16.99 4.14 6.55
C TYR A 39 -16.51 5.47 5.99
N PHE A 40 -15.53 6.09 6.65
CA PHE A 40 -14.83 7.25 6.10
C PHE A 40 -13.33 7.15 6.28
N SER A 41 -12.59 7.86 5.44
CA SER A 41 -11.13 7.95 5.52
C SER A 41 -10.72 9.37 5.87
N ILE A 42 -9.86 9.51 6.87
CA ILE A 42 -9.28 10.79 7.27
C ILE A 42 -7.76 10.71 7.20
N ARG A 43 -7.10 11.85 6.96
CA ARG A 43 -5.67 12.00 7.23
C ARG A 43 -5.52 12.52 8.66
N ARG A 44 -4.73 11.84 9.47
CA ARG A 44 -4.42 12.21 10.85
C ARG A 44 -2.93 12.52 10.96
N GLN A 45 -2.60 13.71 11.44
CA GLN A 45 -1.23 14.03 11.83
C GLN A 45 -0.88 13.25 13.11
N ILE A 46 0.21 12.49 13.07
CA ILE A 46 0.73 11.72 14.22
C ILE A 46 1.91 12.46 14.86
N SER A 47 2.78 13.05 14.03
CA SER A 47 3.91 13.90 14.45
C SER A 47 4.16 14.98 13.39
N GLU A 48 5.08 15.93 13.62
CA GLU A 48 5.39 17.02 12.69
C GLU A 48 5.63 16.52 11.26
N ASP A 49 6.37 15.42 11.08
CA ASP A 49 6.71 14.87 9.76
C ASP A 49 5.85 13.67 9.33
N THR A 50 4.91 13.21 10.14
CA THR A 50 4.17 11.96 9.89
C THR A 50 2.67 12.16 9.89
N ALA A 51 2.07 12.04 8.71
CA ALA A 51 0.62 11.89 8.54
C ALA A 51 0.26 10.44 8.21
N ALA A 52 -0.71 9.87 8.94
CA ALA A 52 -1.28 8.57 8.61
C ALA A 52 -2.67 8.73 8.01
N ARG A 53 -2.96 7.94 6.97
CA ARG A 53 -4.33 7.76 6.52
C ARG A 53 -5.01 6.75 7.43
N VAL A 54 -6.19 7.08 7.92
CA VAL A 54 -6.94 6.26 8.87
C VAL A 54 -8.33 6.03 8.31
N GLY A 55 -8.83 4.81 8.48
CA GLY A 55 -10.18 4.39 8.14
C GLY A 55 -10.97 4.22 9.42
N VAL A 56 -12.12 4.87 9.47
CA VAL A 56 -13.04 4.79 10.60
C VAL A 56 -14.30 4.09 10.11
N HIS A 57 -14.66 3.02 10.81
CA HIS A 57 -15.83 2.20 10.52
C HIS A 57 -16.70 2.10 11.77
N GLY A 58 -18.01 2.15 11.61
CA GLY A 58 -18.93 1.94 12.71
C GLY A 58 -20.37 1.83 12.26
N THR A 59 -21.28 1.87 13.23
CA THR A 59 -22.73 1.91 12.99
C THR A 59 -23.29 3.30 13.28
N ALA A 60 -24.38 3.63 12.62
CA ALA A 60 -25.13 4.85 12.85
C ALA A 60 -26.64 4.58 12.76
N SER A 61 -27.40 5.33 13.54
CA SER A 61 -28.86 5.34 13.47
C SER A 61 -29.32 6.53 12.63
N ILE A 62 -30.33 6.32 11.81
CA ILE A 62 -30.99 7.35 11.01
C ILE A 62 -32.07 7.96 11.89
N LEU A 63 -31.92 9.25 12.21
CA LEU A 63 -32.85 10.02 13.02
C LEU A 63 -33.96 10.62 12.17
N GLU A 64 -33.60 11.09 10.98
CA GLU A 64 -34.50 11.73 10.03
C GLU A 64 -34.05 11.43 8.60
N THR A 65 -35.04 11.45 7.70
CA THR A 65 -34.86 11.23 6.28
C THR A 65 -35.56 12.36 5.56
N VAL A 66 -34.81 13.10 4.73
CA VAL A 66 -35.38 14.17 3.91
C VAL A 66 -35.26 13.82 2.44
N VAL A 67 -36.42 13.87 1.79
CA VAL A 67 -36.57 13.61 0.36
C VAL A 67 -36.89 14.91 -0.37
N GLY A 68 -36.39 15.02 -1.59
CA GLY A 68 -36.65 16.16 -2.46
C GLY A 68 -37.98 16.03 -3.19
N PRO A 69 -38.34 17.03 -4.01
CA PRO A 69 -39.62 17.08 -4.71
C PRO A 69 -39.85 15.92 -5.68
N ALA A 70 -38.78 15.31 -6.21
CA ALA A 70 -38.86 14.16 -7.11
C ALA A 70 -38.75 12.82 -6.35
N GLY A 71 -38.79 12.84 -5.02
CA GLY A 71 -38.68 11.65 -4.17
C GLY A 71 -37.23 11.16 -3.99
N GLU A 72 -36.25 11.93 -4.47
CA GLU A 72 -34.83 11.62 -4.30
C GLU A 72 -34.41 11.82 -2.84
N LEU A 73 -33.52 10.96 -2.34
CA LEU A 73 -32.99 11.13 -1.00
C LEU A 73 -31.98 12.28 -0.98
N VAL A 74 -32.25 13.35 -0.21
CA VAL A 74 -31.43 14.56 -0.19
C VAL A 74 -30.45 14.54 0.98
N TYR A 75 -30.95 14.37 2.21
CA TYR A 75 -30.10 14.19 3.37
C TYR A 75 -30.71 13.25 4.42
N LEU A 76 -29.84 12.69 5.23
CA LEU A 76 -30.17 11.90 6.41
C LEU A 76 -29.59 12.58 7.65
N GLY A 77 -30.41 12.80 8.68
CA GLY A 77 -29.86 13.11 10.00
C GLY A 77 -29.41 11.81 10.65
N MET A 78 -28.14 11.75 11.03
CA MET A 78 -27.49 10.52 11.50
C MET A 78 -26.93 10.72 12.90
N ARG A 79 -27.07 9.68 13.75
CA ARG A 79 -26.37 9.56 15.02
C ARG A 79 -25.34 8.45 14.97
N PHE A 80 -24.08 8.80 15.04
CA PHE A 80 -22.96 7.87 15.05
C PHE A 80 -22.83 7.14 16.39
N SER A 81 -22.51 5.84 16.32
CA SER A 81 -22.15 5.06 17.50
C SER A 81 -20.95 5.66 18.22
N ARG A 82 -20.94 5.54 19.55
CA ARG A 82 -19.79 5.92 20.37
C ARG A 82 -18.57 5.03 20.10
N HIS A 83 -18.83 3.77 19.73
CA HIS A 83 -17.80 2.79 19.48
C HIS A 83 -17.57 2.67 17.97
N VAL A 84 -16.35 3.02 17.57
CA VAL A 84 -15.90 2.95 16.17
C VAL A 84 -14.62 2.13 16.10
N THR A 85 -14.47 1.39 15.01
CA THR A 85 -13.24 0.68 14.68
C THR A 85 -12.36 1.60 13.86
N VAL A 86 -11.16 1.87 14.37
CA VAL A 86 -10.17 2.69 13.71
C VAL A 86 -9.05 1.78 13.21
N ARG A 87 -8.77 1.81 11.90
CA ARG A 87 -7.64 1.08 11.31
C ARG A 87 -6.74 2.03 10.53
N GLN A 88 -5.44 1.84 10.63
CA GLN A 88 -4.50 2.53 9.76
C GLN A 88 -4.69 2.02 8.33
N LEU A 89 -4.92 2.95 7.39
CA LEU A 89 -4.98 2.68 5.96
C LEU A 89 -3.60 2.91 5.35
N ARG A 90 -3.37 2.28 4.20
CA ARG A 90 -2.18 2.54 3.40
C ARG A 90 -2.16 4.02 2.97
N SER A 91 -1.03 4.67 3.16
CA SER A 91 -0.77 6.04 2.71
C SER A 91 -0.62 6.11 1.20
N GLY A 92 0.03 5.10 0.63
CA GLY A 92 0.39 4.97 -0.77
C GLY A 92 -0.49 4.05 -1.58
N LYS A 93 -0.66 4.38 -2.86
CA LYS A 93 -1.28 3.48 -3.84
C LYS A 93 -0.34 2.32 -4.14
N ARG A 94 -0.91 1.13 -4.33
CA ARG A 94 -0.18 -0.01 -4.91
C ARG A 94 -0.46 -0.08 -6.39
N ILE A 95 0.61 -0.19 -7.15
CA ILE A 95 0.59 -0.35 -8.60
C ILE A 95 0.83 -1.82 -8.88
N PRO A 96 -0.11 -2.53 -9.52
CA PRO A 96 0.16 -3.84 -10.11
C PRO A 96 1.36 -3.71 -11.05
N TRP A 97 2.33 -4.59 -10.91
CA TRP A 97 3.58 -4.46 -11.65
C TRP A 97 3.63 -5.46 -12.81
N CYS A 98 3.96 -4.95 -13.99
CA CYS A 98 4.20 -5.75 -15.19
C CYS A 98 5.72 -5.87 -15.40
N ASP A 99 6.20 -7.01 -15.89
CA ASP A 99 7.63 -7.25 -16.06
C ASP A 99 8.27 -6.29 -17.07
N GLU A 100 7.49 -5.79 -18.04
CA GLU A 100 7.94 -4.79 -19.00
C GLU A 100 8.28 -3.45 -18.33
N TYR A 101 7.77 -3.18 -17.12
CA TYR A 101 7.97 -1.91 -16.40
C TYR A 101 9.36 -1.77 -15.79
N ASN A 102 10.15 -2.84 -15.72
CA ASN A 102 11.52 -2.78 -15.22
C ASN A 102 12.52 -3.29 -16.25
N ARG A 103 13.63 -2.55 -16.40
CA ARG A 103 14.82 -3.09 -17.07
C ARG A 103 15.48 -4.17 -16.24
N MET A 104 15.43 -3.99 -14.93
CA MET A 104 16.06 -4.89 -13.98
C MET A 104 15.34 -4.77 -12.63
N SER A 105 15.07 -5.90 -12.00
CA SER A 105 14.71 -5.94 -10.59
C SER A 105 15.16 -7.27 -9.99
N SER A 106 15.50 -7.26 -8.70
CA SER A 106 15.66 -8.50 -7.95
C SER A 106 15.58 -8.25 -6.45
N VAL A 107 15.53 -9.35 -5.71
CA VAL A 107 15.61 -9.39 -4.25
C VAL A 107 16.73 -10.35 -3.85
N LEU A 108 17.58 -9.89 -2.95
CA LEU A 108 18.67 -10.68 -2.37
C LEU A 108 18.54 -10.70 -0.84
N LEU A 109 19.11 -11.71 -0.18
CA LEU A 109 19.30 -11.63 1.27
C LEU A 109 20.45 -10.66 1.57
N ALA A 110 20.26 -9.83 2.58
CA ALA A 110 21.28 -8.93 3.10
C ALA A 110 21.47 -9.22 4.59
N PRO A 111 22.19 -10.29 4.97
CA PRO A 111 22.39 -10.65 6.38
C PRO A 111 22.96 -9.50 7.20
N ALA A 112 23.84 -8.70 6.58
CA ALA A 112 24.31 -7.43 7.08
C ALA A 112 23.94 -6.30 6.12
N ARG A 113 23.69 -5.11 6.68
CA ARG A 113 23.54 -3.88 5.91
C ARG A 113 24.90 -3.52 5.27
N PRO A 114 24.99 -3.28 3.95
CA PRO A 114 26.23 -2.82 3.34
C PRO A 114 26.48 -1.35 3.68
N ASP A 115 27.63 -1.06 4.28
CA ASP A 115 28.01 0.28 4.73
C ASP A 115 28.96 0.99 3.76
N THR A 116 29.60 0.25 2.85
CA THR A 116 30.50 0.80 1.83
C THR A 116 30.15 0.32 0.42
N CYS A 117 30.62 1.05 -0.59
CA CYS A 117 30.49 0.61 -1.99
C CYS A 117 31.15 -0.75 -2.24
N HIS A 118 32.22 -1.07 -1.50
CA HIS A 118 32.87 -2.37 -1.59
C HIS A 118 31.95 -3.48 -1.07
N ASP A 119 31.32 -3.29 0.10
CA ASP A 119 30.39 -4.26 0.67
C ASP A 119 29.22 -4.54 -0.28
N LEU A 120 28.63 -3.48 -0.85
CA LEU A 120 27.53 -3.61 -1.80
C LEU A 120 27.97 -4.33 -3.08
N ARG A 121 29.15 -4.00 -3.63
CA ARG A 121 29.67 -4.71 -4.82
C ARG A 121 29.97 -6.17 -4.53
N THR A 122 30.56 -6.48 -3.38
CA THR A 122 30.84 -7.87 -2.97
C THR A 122 29.53 -8.64 -2.81
N MET A 123 28.52 -8.05 -2.16
CA MET A 123 27.19 -8.65 -2.03
C MET A 123 26.58 -8.94 -3.41
N LEU A 124 26.51 -7.95 -4.29
CA LEU A 124 25.96 -8.13 -5.65
C LEU A 124 26.77 -9.14 -6.48
N GLY A 125 28.09 -9.16 -6.33
CA GLY A 125 29.00 -10.05 -7.05
C GLY A 125 28.92 -11.51 -6.62
N THR A 126 28.60 -11.80 -5.35
CA THR A 126 28.31 -13.16 -4.88
C THR A 126 27.05 -13.69 -5.56
N TYR A 127 26.00 -12.86 -5.60
CA TYR A 127 24.72 -13.22 -6.22
C TYR A 127 24.70 -13.22 -7.75
N SER A 128 25.72 -12.66 -8.41
CA SER A 128 25.85 -12.77 -9.87
C SER A 128 26.55 -14.06 -10.31
N LYS A 129 27.22 -14.76 -9.40
CA LYS A 129 27.93 -16.03 -9.68
C LYS A 129 27.00 -17.24 -9.56
N GLU A 130 26.09 -17.18 -8.61
CA GLU A 130 24.88 -18.01 -8.58
C GLU A 130 23.89 -17.35 -9.56
N SER A 131 23.13 -18.10 -10.35
CA SER A 131 22.12 -17.46 -11.21
C SER A 131 21.20 -16.60 -10.33
N ALA A 132 21.06 -15.30 -10.66
CA ALA A 132 20.24 -14.39 -9.86
C ALA A 132 18.85 -15.01 -9.60
N PRO A 133 18.32 -14.91 -8.37
CA PRO A 133 17.07 -15.56 -8.04
C PRO A 133 15.97 -15.05 -8.97
N HIS A 134 15.17 -15.98 -9.50
CA HIS A 134 14.04 -15.63 -10.33
C HIS A 134 12.96 -14.98 -9.47
N THR A 135 12.91 -13.66 -9.47
CA THR A 135 11.96 -12.88 -8.68
C THR A 135 11.11 -11.99 -9.57
N ARG A 136 9.83 -11.90 -9.26
CA ARG A 136 8.87 -11.07 -10.00
C ARG A 136 8.12 -10.14 -9.06
N ILE A 137 7.96 -8.87 -9.44
CA ILE A 137 7.16 -7.92 -8.67
C ILE A 137 5.69 -8.17 -9.01
N ILE A 138 4.85 -8.40 -8.00
CA ILE A 138 3.39 -8.52 -8.15
C ILE A 138 2.75 -7.13 -8.04
N ASP A 139 3.12 -6.39 -7.00
CA ASP A 139 2.69 -5.01 -6.80
C ASP A 139 3.78 -4.21 -6.08
N ILE A 140 3.76 -2.89 -6.25
CA ILE A 140 4.68 -1.98 -5.57
C ILE A 140 3.99 -0.69 -5.12
N SER A 141 4.43 -0.15 -4.00
CA SER A 141 4.14 1.21 -3.56
C SER A 141 5.42 1.89 -3.09
N GLU A 142 5.34 3.15 -2.70
CA GLU A 142 6.51 3.88 -2.19
C GLU A 142 7.11 3.28 -0.92
N GLY A 143 6.35 2.48 -0.17
CA GLY A 143 6.74 1.93 1.14
C GLY A 143 7.02 0.42 1.15
N GLY A 144 6.85 -0.26 0.02
CA GLY A 144 7.07 -1.70 -0.06
C GLY A 144 6.63 -2.31 -1.37
N ALA A 145 6.90 -3.61 -1.52
CA ALA A 145 6.51 -4.39 -2.67
C ALA A 145 5.98 -5.76 -2.25
N CYS A 146 5.13 -6.35 -3.08
CA CYS A 146 4.84 -7.78 -3.03
C CYS A 146 5.64 -8.46 -4.14
N ILE A 147 6.48 -9.43 -3.78
CA ILE A 147 7.41 -10.09 -4.70
C ILE A 147 7.12 -11.59 -4.70
N CYS A 148 6.99 -12.19 -5.87
CA CYS A 148 7.08 -13.64 -6.03
C CYS A 148 8.56 -14.03 -6.06
N MET A 149 8.98 -14.94 -5.19
CA MET A 149 10.38 -15.38 -5.11
C MET A 149 10.48 -16.87 -4.74
N PRO A 150 11.64 -17.53 -4.97
CA PRO A 150 11.84 -18.92 -4.60
C PRO A 150 11.67 -19.16 -3.09
N GLU A 151 11.31 -20.39 -2.72
CA GLU A 151 11.00 -20.75 -1.34
C GLU A 151 12.19 -20.50 -0.40
N GLU A 152 13.40 -20.80 -0.85
CA GLU A 152 14.64 -20.66 -0.10
C GLU A 152 14.94 -19.19 0.24
N LEU A 153 14.55 -18.27 -0.66
CA LEU A 153 14.68 -16.83 -0.47
C LEU A 153 13.55 -16.28 0.41
N ALA A 154 12.33 -16.82 0.25
CA ALA A 154 11.16 -16.41 1.02
C ALA A 154 11.22 -16.85 2.49
N MET A 155 11.82 -18.01 2.75
CA MET A 155 11.92 -18.69 4.04
C MET A 155 13.35 -19.17 4.29
N PRO A 156 14.30 -18.25 4.53
CA PRO A 156 15.69 -18.63 4.76
C PRO A 156 15.82 -19.51 6.01
N PRO A 157 16.72 -20.51 6.01
CA PRO A 157 16.81 -21.54 7.06
C PRO A 157 17.29 -21.01 8.41
N PHE A 158 17.88 -19.82 8.45
CA PHE A 158 18.33 -19.16 9.68
C PHE A 158 17.16 -18.34 10.25
N GLY A 159 16.57 -18.79 11.35
CA GLY A 159 15.31 -18.31 11.94
C GLY A 159 15.27 -16.88 12.52
N GLY A 160 16.00 -15.93 11.93
CA GLY A 160 15.94 -14.51 12.28
C GLY A 160 15.08 -13.68 11.33
N ASP A 161 14.82 -12.41 11.71
CA ASP A 161 14.16 -11.43 10.84
C ASP A 161 15.04 -11.11 9.62
N ALA A 162 14.83 -11.83 8.52
CA ALA A 162 15.56 -11.63 7.28
C ALA A 162 15.48 -10.17 6.80
N THR A 163 16.64 -9.59 6.52
CA THR A 163 16.77 -8.33 5.79
C THR A 163 17.01 -8.66 4.33
N TYR A 164 16.32 -7.94 3.46
CA TYR A 164 16.42 -8.09 2.02
C TYR A 164 17.03 -6.84 1.40
N LEU A 165 17.88 -7.02 0.40
CA LEU A 165 18.23 -5.97 -0.54
C LEU A 165 17.29 -6.08 -1.74
N PHE A 166 16.37 -5.14 -1.87
CA PHE A 166 15.51 -5.02 -3.04
C PHE A 166 16.07 -3.94 -3.97
N PHE A 167 16.20 -4.24 -5.25
CA PHE A 167 16.56 -3.23 -6.24
C PHE A 167 15.65 -3.25 -7.45
N LEU A 168 15.45 -2.06 -8.02
CA LEU A 168 14.52 -1.83 -9.11
C LEU A 168 15.09 -0.73 -10.02
N HIS A 169 15.17 -1.02 -11.32
CA HIS A 169 15.42 -0.06 -12.38
C HIS A 169 14.20 0.03 -13.29
N PRO A 170 13.29 0.99 -13.05
CA PRO A 170 12.11 1.17 -13.88
C PRO A 170 12.49 1.59 -15.30
N ASN A 171 11.79 1.05 -16.29
CA ASN A 171 12.03 1.32 -17.71
C ASN A 171 11.81 2.78 -18.11
N ILE A 172 10.96 3.51 -17.37
CA ILE A 172 10.63 4.90 -17.68
C ILE A 172 11.77 5.86 -17.38
N LEU A 173 12.65 5.51 -16.43
CA LEU A 173 13.82 6.32 -16.13
C LEU A 173 14.88 6.10 -17.20
N PRO A 174 15.74 7.08 -17.54
CA PRO A 174 16.90 6.83 -18.39
C PRO A 174 17.84 5.77 -17.78
N ALA A 175 18.54 5.00 -18.61
CA ALA A 175 19.52 4.00 -18.16
C ALA A 175 20.70 4.61 -17.37
N THR A 176 20.95 5.92 -17.53
CA THR A 176 21.97 6.68 -16.81
C THR A 176 21.58 7.00 -15.37
N ILE A 177 20.29 6.89 -15.02
CA ILE A 177 19.82 7.12 -13.66
C ILE A 177 20.07 5.87 -12.82
N PRO A 178 20.68 5.98 -11.62
CA PRO A 178 20.90 4.84 -10.74
C PRO A 178 19.60 4.13 -10.34
N PRO A 179 19.63 2.80 -10.11
CA PRO A 179 18.46 2.05 -9.69
C PRO A 179 18.00 2.46 -8.28
N TYR A 180 16.74 2.20 -7.97
CA TYR A 180 16.30 2.16 -6.59
C TYR A 180 16.91 0.97 -5.88
N VAL A 181 17.42 1.18 -4.67
CA VAL A 181 17.99 0.14 -3.83
C VAL A 181 17.47 0.36 -2.42
N PHE A 182 16.84 -0.65 -1.87
CA PHE A 182 16.18 -0.61 -0.58
C PHE A 182 16.67 -1.75 0.31
N LEU A 183 16.87 -1.44 1.59
CA LEU A 183 16.86 -2.45 2.64
C LEU A 183 15.42 -2.64 3.09
N ALA A 184 14.95 -3.89 3.06
CA ALA A 184 13.57 -4.24 3.33
C ALA A 184 13.47 -5.35 4.38
N LYS A 185 12.36 -5.37 5.12
CA LYS A 185 11.99 -6.45 6.03
C LYS A 185 10.76 -7.16 5.50
N ARG A 186 10.68 -8.47 5.73
CA ARG A 186 9.45 -9.24 5.48
C ARG A 186 8.35 -8.78 6.43
N ALA A 187 7.24 -8.31 5.86
CA ALA A 187 6.05 -7.90 6.60
C ALA A 187 4.96 -8.99 6.63
N GLY A 188 5.14 -10.06 5.87
CA GLY A 188 4.24 -11.20 5.79
C GLY A 188 4.23 -11.81 4.40
N PHE A 189 3.32 -12.76 4.19
CA PHE A 189 3.13 -13.42 2.90
C PHE A 189 1.93 -12.84 2.16
N GLY A 190 1.98 -12.88 0.82
CA GLY A 190 0.88 -12.58 -0.08
C GLY A 190 -0.05 -13.77 -0.25
N LYS A 191 -1.03 -13.64 -1.14
CA LYS A 191 -1.76 -14.82 -1.64
C LYS A 191 -0.82 -15.57 -2.58
N THR A 192 -0.74 -16.89 -2.47
CA THR A 192 0.06 -17.72 -3.36
C THR A 192 -0.41 -17.50 -4.80
N VAL A 193 0.53 -17.22 -5.70
CA VAL A 193 0.29 -17.27 -7.14
C VAL A 193 0.64 -18.68 -7.53
N GLU A 194 -0.36 -19.50 -7.82
CA GLU A 194 -0.17 -20.93 -8.07
C GLU A 194 0.86 -21.13 -9.18
N SER A 195 1.92 -21.91 -8.88
CA SER A 195 3.01 -22.40 -9.75
C SER A 195 4.33 -21.64 -9.92
N GLU A 196 4.52 -20.39 -9.44
CA GLU A 196 5.77 -19.63 -9.73
C GLU A 196 6.66 -19.26 -8.51
N GLY A 197 6.23 -19.57 -7.29
CA GLY A 197 7.00 -19.30 -6.08
C GLY A 197 6.15 -18.79 -4.91
N VAL A 198 6.82 -18.19 -3.94
CA VAL A 198 6.18 -17.66 -2.72
C VAL A 198 6.02 -16.16 -2.83
N ALA A 199 4.77 -15.69 -2.68
CA ALA A 199 4.49 -14.25 -2.61
C ALA A 199 4.89 -13.69 -1.23
N VAL A 200 5.85 -12.78 -1.20
CA VAL A 200 6.37 -12.16 0.02
C VAL A 200 6.13 -10.66 -0.01
N ARG A 201 5.57 -10.12 1.08
CA ARG A 201 5.38 -8.68 1.27
C ARG A 201 6.61 -8.10 1.95
N LEU A 202 7.34 -7.27 1.22
CA LEU A 202 8.48 -6.53 1.72
C LEU A 202 8.06 -5.11 2.12
N ARG A 203 8.56 -4.66 3.28
CA ARG A 203 8.42 -3.28 3.77
C ARG A 203 9.77 -2.59 3.73
N PHE A 204 9.87 -1.52 2.94
CA PHE A 204 11.10 -0.76 2.81
C PHE A 204 11.41 -0.06 4.14
N GLN A 205 12.64 -0.21 4.60
CA GLN A 205 13.17 0.43 5.80
C GLN A 205 14.03 1.63 5.41
N GLU A 206 14.94 1.40 4.47
CA GLU A 206 15.93 2.38 4.07
C GLU A 206 16.13 2.36 2.56
N GLU A 207 16.42 3.53 1.98
CA GLU A 207 16.73 3.72 0.56
C GLU A 207 18.17 4.21 0.40
N LEU A 208 18.90 3.67 -0.56
CA LEU A 208 20.24 4.15 -0.87
C LEU A 208 20.21 5.53 -1.55
N ASP A 209 20.96 6.47 -0.97
CA ASP A 209 21.16 7.81 -1.52
C ASP A 209 22.42 7.86 -2.40
N TRP A 210 22.20 7.77 -3.71
CA TRP A 210 23.27 7.85 -4.71
C TRP A 210 23.93 9.23 -4.81
N ASN A 211 23.28 10.29 -4.33
CA ASN A 211 23.83 11.65 -4.41
C ASN A 211 24.82 11.94 -3.28
N ALA A 212 24.84 11.11 -2.24
CA ALA A 212 25.80 11.24 -1.16
C ALA A 212 27.22 10.91 -1.66
N ARG A 213 28.03 11.95 -1.88
CA ARG A 213 29.47 11.81 -2.17
C ARG A 213 30.23 11.51 -0.87
N ARG A 214 30.14 10.28 -0.39
CA ARG A 214 30.76 9.83 0.87
C ARG A 214 31.54 8.53 0.65
N THR A 215 32.54 8.31 1.50
CA THR A 215 33.29 7.03 1.55
C THR A 215 32.41 5.88 2.03
N ARG A 216 31.41 6.17 2.86
CA ARG A 216 30.36 5.25 3.31
C ARG A 216 29.07 5.47 2.54
N LEU A 217 28.33 4.39 2.28
CA LEU A 217 26.99 4.44 1.72
C LEU A 217 26.06 5.19 2.67
N HIS A 218 25.26 6.08 2.10
CA HIS A 218 24.25 6.82 2.84
C HIS A 218 22.88 6.19 2.60
N TRP A 219 22.19 5.82 3.68
CA TRP A 219 20.88 5.21 3.63
C TRP A 219 19.86 6.13 4.29
N LEU A 220 18.81 6.47 3.56
CA LEU A 220 17.73 7.32 4.02
C LEU A 220 16.64 6.48 4.66
N ASN A 221 16.12 6.88 5.83
CA ASN A 221 14.97 6.22 6.43
C ASN A 221 13.71 6.48 5.59
N VAL A 222 13.08 5.41 5.09
CA VAL A 222 11.88 5.47 4.25
C VAL A 222 10.75 4.62 4.80
N ARG A 223 10.67 4.42 6.13
CA ARG A 223 9.56 3.69 6.77
C ARG A 223 8.18 4.31 6.48
N GLY A 224 8.13 5.61 6.17
CA GLY A 224 6.92 6.32 5.72
C GLY A 224 6.66 6.29 4.21
N GLY A 225 7.56 5.66 3.44
CA GLY A 225 7.56 5.62 1.99
C GLY A 225 8.63 6.51 1.36
N SER A 226 9.24 6.04 0.27
CA SER A 226 10.23 6.76 -0.54
C SER A 226 9.58 7.87 -1.36
N PRO A 227 9.94 9.15 -1.15
CA PRO A 227 9.45 10.25 -1.99
C PRO A 227 9.88 10.10 -3.45
N ARG A 228 11.11 9.60 -3.69
CA ARG A 228 11.66 9.41 -5.03
C ARG A 228 10.87 8.34 -5.79
N LEU A 229 10.64 7.20 -5.16
CA LEU A 229 9.83 6.13 -5.75
C LEU A 229 8.39 6.59 -5.95
N ARG A 230 7.79 7.33 -5.00
CA ARG A 230 6.43 7.88 -5.14
C ARG A 230 6.29 8.69 -6.43
N GLN A 231 7.23 9.60 -6.72
CA GLN A 231 7.20 10.40 -7.94
C GLN A 231 7.30 9.53 -9.20
N CYS A 232 8.21 8.55 -9.19
CA CYS A 232 8.35 7.61 -10.30
C CYS A 232 7.08 6.78 -10.56
N LEU A 233 6.41 6.36 -9.49
CA LEU A 233 5.20 5.54 -9.58
C LEU A 233 4.00 6.31 -10.17
N LEU A 234 3.97 7.64 -10.14
CA LEU A 234 2.90 8.45 -10.75
C LEU A 234 2.78 8.27 -12.28
N HIS A 235 3.82 7.75 -12.93
CA HIS A 235 3.83 7.56 -14.37
C HIS A 235 3.31 6.20 -14.84
N TYR A 236 3.05 5.27 -13.92
CA TYR A 236 2.54 3.95 -14.26
C TYR A 236 1.01 3.92 -14.18
N PRO A 237 0.34 3.18 -15.10
CA PRO A 237 -1.10 3.15 -15.12
C PRO A 237 -1.63 2.46 -13.88
N ASP A 238 -2.75 3.00 -13.44
CA ASP A 238 -3.58 2.39 -12.43
C ASP A 238 -4.36 1.26 -13.09
N GLN A 239 -3.81 0.05 -13.17
CA GLN A 239 -4.64 -1.12 -13.50
C GLN A 239 -5.51 -1.48 -12.29
N LEU A 240 -6.49 -0.65 -12.00
CA LEU A 240 -7.79 -1.15 -11.58
C LEU A 240 -8.54 -1.39 -12.88
N GLN A 241 -8.29 -2.55 -13.52
CA GLN A 241 -9.43 -3.16 -14.19
C GLN A 241 -10.45 -3.37 -13.08
N ASP A 242 -11.56 -2.66 -13.18
CA ASP A 242 -12.79 -3.07 -12.55
C ASP A 242 -12.92 -4.56 -12.81
N SER A 243 -12.65 -5.37 -11.79
CA SER A 243 -13.23 -6.71 -11.70
C SER A 243 -14.70 -6.54 -11.33
N GLU A 244 -15.42 -5.77 -12.14
CA GLU A 244 -16.73 -6.21 -12.59
C GLU A 244 -16.50 -7.50 -13.36
N ASN A 245 -17.32 -8.51 -13.07
CA ASN A 245 -17.34 -9.83 -13.71
C ASN A 245 -16.24 -10.79 -13.30
N SER A 246 -16.45 -11.48 -12.18
CA SER A 246 -16.57 -12.94 -12.23
C SER A 246 -17.46 -13.42 -11.10
N ALA A 247 -18.54 -14.07 -11.51
CA ALA A 247 -19.62 -14.64 -10.72
C ALA A 247 -19.15 -15.72 -9.73
#